data_AF-A0A923WUF6-F1
#
_entry.id   AF-A0A923WUF6-F1
#
_cell.length_a   1.000
_cell.length_b   1.000
_cell.length_c   1.000
_cell.angle_alpha   90.00
_cell.angle_beta   90.00
_cell.angle_gamma   90.00
#
_symmetry.space_group_name_H-M   'P 1'
#
loop_
_entity.id
_entity.type
_entity.pdbx_description
1 polymer ?
#
loop_
_entity_poly.entity_id
_entity_poly.type
_entity_poly.pdbx_seq_one_letter_code
_entity_poly.pdbx_strand_id
1 'polypeptide(L)'
;MLETVDLKFVSKNLVTPSLQQAMWPKSHDFIQLTFSNSTTCDHKVAELYEKGNSFRDIEKATGISKTRVRDILHRLKVPVRPVFQESNRATQRIAGKKNVKPPYGFAYFEGRVVKHPKEYPTLLQIIGQWKLGQSLNSIATKLNGKRVPSPMGKTWSWNSIDNIIKRIKNGHLVQSGDQYELR
;
A
#
# COMPACT_ATOMS: atom_id res chain seq x y z
N MET A 1 54.34 -26.31 66.01
CA MET A 1 55.26 -25.46 65.23
C MET A 1 54.40 -24.68 64.25
N LEU A 2 54.32 -23.36 64.44
CA LEU A 2 54.96 -22.34 63.57
C LEU A 2 54.24 -22.26 62.20
N GLU A 3 53.68 -21.13 61.74
CA GLU A 3 53.87 -19.74 62.20
C GLU A 3 52.65 -18.82 61.90
N THR A 4 52.25 -18.06 62.94
CA THR A 4 51.69 -16.70 62.88
C THR A 4 52.80 -15.77 62.29
N VAL A 5 52.63 -14.57 61.70
CA VAL A 5 51.84 -13.36 62.01
C VAL A 5 51.80 -12.43 60.77
N ASP A 6 50.90 -11.44 60.68
CA ASP A 6 51.14 -9.96 60.77
C ASP A 6 50.87 -9.27 59.39
N LEU A 7 50.56 -7.97 59.20
CA LEU A 7 50.29 -6.76 60.02
C LEU A 7 49.04 -6.07 59.41
N LYS A 8 48.04 -5.55 60.15
CA LYS A 8 47.95 -4.27 60.91
C LYS A 8 48.16 -2.96 60.13
N PHE A 9 47.38 -1.94 60.53
CA PHE A 9 47.62 -0.48 60.32
C PHE A 9 47.47 0.01 58.85
N VAL A 10 47.06 1.22 58.47
CA VAL A 10 46.58 2.48 59.11
C VAL A 10 45.44 3.06 58.21
N SER A 11 44.66 4.10 58.49
CA SER A 11 44.69 5.15 59.52
C SER A 11 43.28 5.65 59.91
N LYS A 12 43.18 6.84 60.52
CA LYS A 12 41.94 7.60 60.80
C LYS A 12 41.88 8.86 59.93
N ASN A 13 40.65 9.30 59.65
CA ASN A 13 40.18 10.67 59.37
C ASN A 13 41.23 11.78 59.24
N LEU A 14 41.27 12.42 58.06
CA LEU A 14 41.60 13.85 57.96
C LEU A 14 40.33 14.62 57.65
N VAL A 15 39.93 15.48 58.58
CA VAL A 15 38.87 16.47 58.41
C VAL A 15 39.51 17.79 57.99
N THR A 16 39.00 18.40 56.92
CA THR A 16 39.02 19.86 56.78
C THR A 16 37.79 20.32 56.00
N PRO A 17 37.14 21.44 56.39
CA PRO A 17 35.80 21.76 55.90
C PRO A 17 35.83 22.75 54.72
N SER A 18 34.93 22.56 53.76
CA SER A 18 34.49 23.65 52.88
C SER A 18 33.14 24.19 53.35
N LEU A 19 33.17 25.40 53.92
CA LEU A 19 31.98 26.21 54.14
C LEU A 19 31.33 26.52 52.80
N GLN A 20 30.26 25.81 52.44
CA GLN A 20 29.27 26.31 51.50
C GLN A 20 27.89 26.29 52.15
N GLN A 21 27.52 27.47 52.63
CA GLN A 21 26.23 27.83 53.17
C GLN A 21 25.15 27.71 52.08
N ALA A 22 24.58 26.52 51.93
CA ALA A 22 23.40 26.31 51.10
C ALA A 22 22.18 26.94 51.80
N MET A 23 21.74 28.09 51.28
CA MET A 23 20.60 28.85 51.78
C MET A 23 19.32 28.00 51.76
N TRP A 24 18.53 28.13 52.84
CA TRP A 24 17.19 27.59 53.13
C TRP A 24 16.57 26.52 52.20
N PRO A 25 16.06 25.39 52.75
CA PRO A 25 15.24 24.49 51.96
C PRO A 25 13.95 25.20 51.54
N LYS A 26 13.86 25.60 50.27
CA LYS A 26 12.57 26.00 49.69
C LYS A 26 11.61 24.82 49.88
N SER A 27 10.46 25.07 50.49
CA SER A 27 9.38 24.08 50.49
C SER A 27 9.01 23.82 49.03
N HIS A 28 9.19 22.58 48.59
CA HIS A 28 8.81 22.17 47.25
C HIS A 28 7.33 21.80 47.29
N ASP A 29 6.49 22.54 46.57
CA ASP A 29 5.08 22.20 46.43
C ASP A 29 4.94 20.89 45.64
N PHE A 30 4.63 19.81 46.36
CA PHE A 30 4.39 18.51 45.74
C PHE A 30 3.00 18.51 45.08
N ILE A 31 2.96 18.49 43.75
CA ILE A 31 1.72 18.30 43.00
C ILE A 31 1.23 16.86 43.23
N GLN A 32 0.24 16.69 44.10
CA GLN A 32 -0.45 15.42 44.28
C GLN A 32 -1.33 15.12 43.06
N LEU A 33 -0.75 14.42 42.08
CA LEU A 33 -1.49 13.87 40.94
C LEU A 33 -2.41 12.74 41.40
N THR A 34 -3.64 13.10 41.79
CA THR A 34 -4.68 12.15 42.15
C THR A 34 -5.29 11.54 40.89
N PHE A 35 -4.78 10.37 40.50
CA PHE A 35 -5.38 9.58 39.43
C PHE A 35 -6.73 9.02 39.90
N SER A 36 -7.82 9.66 39.49
CA SER A 36 -9.19 9.21 39.76
C SER A 36 -9.53 7.95 38.97
N ASN A 37 -9.05 6.81 39.47
CA ASN A 37 -9.46 5.47 39.05
C ASN A 37 -10.91 5.20 39.50
N SER A 38 -11.84 5.86 38.83
CA SER A 38 -13.28 5.75 39.06
C SER A 38 -13.78 4.38 38.60
N THR A 39 -13.80 3.41 39.52
CA THR A 39 -14.35 2.06 39.31
C THR A 39 -15.77 2.07 38.76
N THR A 40 -16.56 3.10 39.07
CA THR A 40 -17.90 3.36 38.51
C THR A 40 -17.89 3.51 36.98
N CYS A 41 -16.87 4.16 36.41
CA CYS A 41 -16.71 4.32 34.97
C CYS A 41 -16.31 3.00 34.31
N ASP A 42 -15.51 2.19 35.00
CA ASP A 42 -15.04 0.90 34.49
C ASP A 42 -16.21 -0.08 34.27
N HIS A 43 -17.10 -0.20 35.27
CA HIS A 43 -18.29 -1.05 35.18
C HIS A 43 -19.22 -0.61 34.04
N LYS A 44 -19.44 0.70 33.88
CA LYS A 44 -20.26 1.25 32.79
C LYS A 44 -19.67 0.95 31.40
N VAL A 45 -18.34 0.94 31.27
CA VAL A 45 -17.65 0.55 30.02
C VAL A 45 -17.84 -0.94 29.72
N ALA A 46 -17.73 -1.81 30.73
CA ALA A 46 -17.98 -3.25 30.57
C ALA A 46 -19.43 -3.53 30.14
N GLU A 47 -20.42 -2.97 30.83
CA GLU A 47 -21.85 -3.15 30.53
C GLU A 47 -22.21 -2.71 29.09
N LEU A 48 -21.69 -1.57 28.65
CA LEU A 48 -21.90 -1.09 27.28
C LEU A 48 -21.23 -2.01 26.24
N TYR A 49 -20.08 -2.59 26.56
CA TYR A 49 -19.37 -3.51 25.69
C TYR A 49 -20.08 -4.87 25.57
N GLU A 50 -20.59 -5.42 26.67
CA GLU A 50 -21.40 -6.65 26.70
C GLU A 50 -22.70 -6.50 25.88
N LYS A 51 -23.30 -5.30 25.89
CA LYS A 51 -24.43 -4.93 25.01
C LYS A 51 -24.06 -4.85 23.53
N GLY A 52 -22.82 -5.15 23.15
CA GLY A 52 -22.36 -5.25 21.76
C GLY A 52 -21.92 -3.93 21.12
N ASN A 53 -21.83 -2.84 21.89
CA ASN A 53 -21.39 -1.54 21.36
C ASN A 53 -19.91 -1.58 20.94
N SER A 54 -19.57 -0.89 19.84
CA SER A 54 -18.17 -0.78 19.44
C SER A 54 -17.40 0.17 20.36
N PHE A 55 -16.08 0.07 20.38
CA PHE A 55 -15.23 1.02 21.13
C PHE A 55 -15.45 2.48 20.71
N ARG A 56 -15.89 2.75 19.48
CA ARG A 56 -16.22 4.10 18.99
C ARG A 56 -17.55 4.59 19.57
N ASP A 57 -18.50 3.70 19.82
CA ASP A 57 -19.82 4.06 20.37
C ASP A 57 -19.74 4.22 21.89
N ILE A 58 -18.93 3.40 22.56
CA ILE A 58 -18.59 3.56 23.99
C ILE A 58 -17.87 4.89 24.21
N GLU A 59 -16.92 5.27 23.35
CA GLU A 59 -16.24 6.56 23.43
C GLU A 59 -17.23 7.74 23.31
N LYS A 60 -18.18 7.68 22.38
CA LYS A 60 -19.25 8.70 22.27
C LYS A 60 -20.16 8.74 23.50
N ALA A 61 -20.52 7.59 24.06
CA ALA A 61 -21.45 7.47 25.17
C ALA A 61 -20.84 7.78 26.55
N THR A 62 -19.51 7.75 26.68
CA THR A 62 -18.79 7.92 27.96
C THR A 62 -17.76 9.05 27.96
N GLY A 63 -17.35 9.56 26.80
CA GLY A 63 -16.22 10.50 26.67
C GLY A 63 -14.84 9.85 26.85
N ILE A 64 -14.78 8.54 27.11
CA ILE A 64 -13.53 7.82 27.38
C ILE A 64 -12.89 7.40 26.05
N SER A 65 -11.62 7.76 25.83
CA SER A 65 -10.92 7.44 24.58
C SER A 65 -10.86 5.93 24.30
N LYS A 66 -10.92 5.54 23.02
CA LYS A 66 -10.85 4.12 22.59
C LYS A 66 -9.70 3.32 23.22
N THR A 67 -8.53 3.95 23.42
CA THR A 67 -7.38 3.30 24.06
C THR A 67 -7.69 2.98 25.52
N ARG A 68 -8.19 3.95 26.29
CA ARG A 68 -8.55 3.76 27.69
C ARG A 68 -9.72 2.79 27.87
N VAL A 69 -10.69 2.77 26.95
CA VAL A 69 -11.75 1.72 26.89
C VAL A 69 -11.13 0.33 26.76
N ARG A 70 -10.15 0.14 25.86
CA ARG A 70 -9.44 -1.13 25.70
C ARG A 70 -8.67 -1.52 26.97
N ASP A 71 -7.97 -0.57 27.59
CA ASP A 71 -7.18 -0.80 28.81
C ASP A 71 -8.07 -1.20 30.00
N ILE A 72 -9.24 -0.56 30.13
CA ILE A 72 -10.28 -0.92 31.12
C ILE A 72 -10.75 -2.36 30.90
N LEU A 73 -11.09 -2.74 29.67
CA LEU A 73 -11.58 -4.10 29.36
C LEU A 73 -10.50 -5.17 29.61
N HIS A 74 -9.24 -4.90 29.27
CA HIS A 74 -8.12 -5.79 29.63
C HIS A 74 -7.93 -5.90 31.14
N ARG A 75 -8.00 -4.80 31.89
CA ARG A 75 -7.90 -4.80 33.36
C ARG A 75 -9.04 -5.56 34.04
N LEU A 76 -10.25 -5.46 33.50
CA LEU A 76 -11.41 -6.24 33.93
C LEU A 76 -11.42 -7.69 33.41
N LYS A 77 -10.41 -8.10 32.62
CA LYS A 77 -10.28 -9.41 31.97
C LYS A 77 -11.48 -9.78 31.07
N VAL A 78 -12.21 -8.78 30.55
CA VAL A 78 -13.31 -8.98 29.60
C VAL A 78 -12.71 -9.34 28.23
N PRO A 79 -13.16 -10.43 27.57
CA PRO A 79 -12.59 -10.86 26.29
C PRO A 79 -12.91 -9.83 25.19
N VAL A 80 -11.88 -9.11 24.76
CA VAL A 80 -11.99 -8.20 23.61
C VAL A 80 -12.16 -9.03 22.34
N ARG A 81 -13.25 -8.75 21.61
CA ARG A 81 -13.55 -9.28 20.26
C ARG A 81 -12.28 -9.25 19.42
N PRO A 82 -11.85 -10.39 18.84
CA PRO A 82 -10.69 -10.39 17.97
C PRO A 82 -10.92 -9.40 16.83
N VAL A 83 -9.88 -8.67 16.45
CA VAL A 83 -9.91 -7.88 15.21
C VAL A 83 -10.30 -8.84 14.10
N PHE A 84 -11.44 -8.59 13.46
CA PHE A 84 -11.83 -9.33 12.27
C PHE A 84 -10.69 -9.17 11.29
N GLN A 85 -9.95 -10.25 11.07
CA GLN A 85 -8.89 -10.28 10.08
C GLN A 85 -9.62 -10.19 8.74
N GLU A 86 -9.83 -8.96 8.25
CA GLU A 86 -10.18 -8.73 6.86
C GLU A 86 -9.09 -9.44 6.06
N SER A 87 -9.43 -10.62 5.52
CA SER A 87 -8.52 -11.47 4.77
C SER A 87 -7.81 -10.58 3.77
N ASN A 88 -6.50 -10.39 3.97
CA ASN A 88 -5.76 -9.24 3.46
C ASN A 88 -6.34 -8.75 2.12
N ARG A 89 -6.77 -7.49 2.04
CA ARG A 89 -7.03 -6.82 0.75
C ARG A 89 -5.73 -6.59 -0.05
N ALA A 90 -4.76 -7.50 0.08
CA ALA A 90 -4.06 -8.05 -1.07
C ALA A 90 -5.13 -8.40 -2.12
N THR A 91 -5.38 -7.41 -2.98
CA THR A 91 -6.05 -7.63 -4.26
C THR A 91 -5.35 -8.83 -4.86
N GLN A 92 -6.04 -9.97 -4.94
CA GLN A 92 -5.49 -11.14 -5.59
C GLN A 92 -5.34 -10.75 -7.06
N ARG A 93 -4.16 -10.22 -7.40
CA ARG A 93 -3.70 -10.02 -8.76
C ARG A 93 -3.47 -11.42 -9.29
N ILE A 94 -4.57 -12.05 -9.72
CA ILE A 94 -4.58 -13.35 -10.37
C ILE A 94 -3.46 -13.31 -11.41
N ALA A 95 -2.45 -14.17 -11.23
CA ALA A 95 -1.20 -14.13 -12.00
C ALA A 95 -1.38 -14.48 -13.50
N GLY A 96 -2.63 -14.55 -13.98
CA GLY A 96 -3.02 -14.83 -15.37
C GLY A 96 -3.29 -13.59 -16.23
N LYS A 97 -3.57 -12.40 -15.66
CA LYS A 97 -3.72 -11.17 -16.46
C LYS A 97 -2.48 -10.29 -16.34
N LYS A 98 -1.43 -10.68 -17.06
CA LYS A 98 -0.38 -9.73 -17.47
C LYS A 98 -1.08 -8.56 -18.16
N ASN A 99 -0.82 -7.32 -17.75
CA ASN A 99 -1.47 -6.11 -18.31
C ASN A 99 -0.90 -5.74 -19.70
N VAL A 100 -0.72 -6.76 -20.54
CA VAL A 100 -0.20 -6.67 -21.90
C VAL A 100 -1.36 -6.28 -22.78
N LYS A 101 -1.27 -5.10 -23.39
CA LYS A 101 -2.26 -4.65 -24.37
C LYS A 101 -2.30 -5.64 -25.54
N PRO A 102 -3.49 -6.00 -26.06
CA PRO A 102 -3.58 -6.82 -27.25
C PRO A 102 -2.94 -6.09 -28.45
N PRO A 103 -2.57 -6.82 -29.53
CA PRO A 103 -2.07 -6.20 -30.76
C PRO A 103 -3.03 -5.15 -31.33
N TYR A 104 -2.49 -4.19 -32.06
CA TYR A 104 -3.26 -3.09 -32.67
C TYR A 104 -4.43 -3.61 -33.50
N GLY A 105 -5.60 -2.98 -33.38
CA GLY A 105 -6.83 -3.46 -34.04
C GLY A 105 -7.65 -4.45 -33.21
N PHE A 106 -7.17 -4.87 -32.03
CA PHE A 106 -7.87 -5.80 -31.13
C PHE A 106 -8.05 -5.20 -29.74
N ALA A 107 -9.05 -5.70 -29.00
CA ALA A 107 -9.38 -5.30 -27.65
C ALA A 107 -9.76 -6.53 -26.81
N TYR A 108 -9.56 -6.48 -25.50
CA TYR A 108 -10.17 -7.46 -24.60
C TYR A 108 -11.59 -7.00 -24.23
N PHE A 109 -12.59 -7.82 -24.55
CA PHE A 109 -13.98 -7.62 -24.17
C PHE A 109 -14.50 -8.92 -23.53
N GLU A 110 -15.05 -8.84 -22.32
CA GLU A 110 -15.54 -9.99 -21.54
C GLU A 110 -14.53 -11.16 -21.41
N GLY A 111 -13.23 -10.84 -21.38
CA GLY A 111 -12.15 -11.83 -21.31
C GLY A 111 -11.81 -12.52 -22.64
N ARG A 112 -12.53 -12.22 -23.73
CA ARG A 112 -12.24 -12.66 -25.10
C ARG A 112 -11.49 -11.56 -25.85
N VAL A 113 -10.78 -11.94 -26.91
CA VAL A 113 -10.22 -10.96 -27.87
C VAL A 113 -11.28 -10.65 -28.90
N VAL A 114 -11.60 -9.37 -29.07
CA VAL A 114 -12.57 -8.85 -30.04
C VAL A 114 -11.89 -7.78 -30.90
N LYS A 115 -12.37 -7.61 -32.14
CA LYS A 115 -11.86 -6.59 -33.09
C LYS A 115 -12.24 -5.19 -32.59
N HIS A 116 -11.28 -4.27 -32.47
CA HIS A 116 -11.53 -2.92 -31.93
C HIS A 116 -12.14 -2.03 -33.03
N PRO A 117 -13.36 -1.48 -32.86
CA PRO A 117 -14.14 -0.88 -33.95
C PRO A 117 -13.45 0.30 -34.66
N LYS A 118 -12.66 1.11 -33.93
CA LYS A 118 -11.93 2.26 -34.51
C LYS A 118 -10.55 1.91 -35.07
N GLU A 119 -9.91 0.86 -34.59
CA GLU A 119 -8.51 0.54 -34.93
C GLU A 119 -8.44 -0.52 -36.03
N TYR A 120 -9.34 -1.49 -36.01
CA TYR A 120 -9.36 -2.60 -36.95
C TYR A 120 -9.51 -2.16 -38.43
N PRO A 121 -10.35 -1.17 -38.80
CA PRO A 121 -10.37 -0.64 -40.17
C PRO A 121 -9.03 0.00 -40.59
N THR A 122 -8.33 0.66 -39.65
CA THR A 122 -7.01 1.25 -39.88
C THR A 122 -5.93 0.18 -40.07
N LEU A 123 -6.00 -0.91 -39.27
CA LEU A 123 -5.15 -2.09 -39.45
C LEU A 123 -5.30 -2.67 -40.86
N LEU A 124 -6.54 -2.86 -41.34
CA LEU A 124 -6.81 -3.35 -42.70
C LEU A 124 -6.25 -2.40 -43.78
N GLN A 125 -6.38 -1.08 -43.59
CA GLN A 125 -5.79 -0.09 -44.51
C GLN A 125 -4.26 -0.15 -44.55
N ILE A 126 -3.59 -0.35 -43.41
CA ILE A 126 -2.13 -0.53 -43.32
C ILE A 126 -1.70 -1.78 -44.08
N ILE A 127 -2.37 -2.91 -43.83
CA ILE A 127 -2.05 -4.20 -44.44
C ILE A 127 -2.29 -4.16 -45.95
N GLY A 128 -3.39 -3.56 -46.41
CA GLY A 128 -3.68 -3.39 -47.83
C GLY A 128 -2.61 -2.56 -48.54
N GLN A 129 -2.19 -1.43 -47.97
CA GLN A 129 -1.12 -0.60 -48.54
C GLN A 129 0.24 -1.31 -48.53
N TRP A 130 0.54 -2.08 -47.49
CA TRP A 130 1.76 -2.89 -47.44
C TRP A 130 1.75 -4.02 -48.48
N LYS A 131 0.62 -4.72 -48.68
CA LYS A 131 0.45 -5.73 -49.75
C LYS A 131 0.59 -5.14 -51.15
N LEU A 132 0.22 -3.87 -51.35
CA LEU A 132 0.45 -3.10 -52.58
C LEU A 132 1.91 -2.61 -52.74
N GLY A 133 2.83 -3.03 -51.87
CA GLY A 133 4.25 -2.66 -51.94
C GLY A 133 4.57 -1.23 -51.49
N GLN A 134 3.65 -0.50 -50.86
CA GLN A 134 3.92 0.87 -50.41
C GLN A 134 4.95 0.89 -49.28
N SER A 135 5.89 1.84 -49.34
CA SER A 135 6.91 2.01 -48.29
C SER A 135 6.28 2.42 -46.96
N LEU A 136 6.82 1.93 -45.85
CA LEU A 136 6.22 2.14 -44.53
C LEU A 136 6.16 3.63 -44.14
N ASN A 137 7.14 4.43 -44.62
CA ASN A 137 7.12 5.89 -44.50
C ASN A 137 5.94 6.51 -45.25
N SER A 138 5.67 6.06 -46.47
CA SER A 138 4.51 6.54 -47.25
C SER A 138 3.19 6.23 -46.54
N ILE A 139 3.06 5.02 -45.99
CA ILE A 139 1.88 4.62 -45.20
C ILE A 139 1.73 5.51 -43.95
N ALA A 140 2.81 5.78 -43.20
CA ALA A 140 2.79 6.67 -42.05
C ALA A 140 2.34 8.10 -42.42
N THR A 141 2.94 8.68 -43.45
CA THR A 141 2.60 10.02 -43.95
C THR A 141 1.13 10.09 -44.40
N LYS A 142 0.63 9.04 -45.07
CA LYS A 142 -0.77 8.95 -45.53
C LYS A 142 -1.77 8.83 -44.38
N LEU A 143 -1.44 8.11 -43.32
CA LEU A 143 -2.27 8.04 -42.10
C LEU A 143 -2.25 9.36 -41.31
N ASN A 144 -1.09 10.02 -41.21
CA ASN A 144 -0.93 11.32 -40.58
C ASN A 144 -1.70 12.42 -41.34
N GLY A 145 -1.63 12.42 -42.68
CA GLY A 145 -2.41 13.33 -43.52
C GLY A 145 -3.93 13.15 -43.36
N LYS A 146 -4.39 11.91 -43.16
CA LYS A 146 -5.79 11.59 -42.80
C LYS A 146 -6.16 11.91 -41.34
N ARG A 147 -5.23 12.43 -40.53
CA ARG A 147 -5.38 12.70 -39.09
C ARG A 147 -5.86 11.48 -38.27
N VAL A 148 -5.52 10.26 -38.70
CA VAL A 148 -5.87 9.04 -37.97
C VAL A 148 -4.91 8.90 -36.79
N PRO A 149 -5.38 8.86 -35.53
CA PRO A 149 -4.50 8.71 -34.38
C PRO A 149 -3.88 7.30 -34.33
N SER A 150 -2.62 7.22 -33.91
CA SER A 150 -2.00 5.97 -33.45
C SER A 150 -2.69 5.44 -32.18
N PRO A 151 -2.47 4.17 -31.77
CA PRO A 151 -3.04 3.61 -30.51
C PRO A 151 -2.65 4.34 -29.22
N MET A 152 -1.78 5.35 -29.27
CA MET A 152 -1.44 6.22 -28.14
C MET A 152 -1.89 7.68 -28.34
N GLY A 153 -2.76 7.96 -29.32
CA GLY A 153 -3.22 9.31 -29.66
C GLY A 153 -2.18 10.19 -30.37
N LYS A 154 -0.97 9.67 -30.62
CA LYS A 154 0.14 10.36 -31.31
C LYS A 154 0.06 10.18 -32.83
N THR A 155 0.92 10.88 -33.57
CA THR A 155 1.17 10.61 -34.99
C THR A 155 1.72 9.20 -35.23
N TRP A 156 1.48 8.69 -36.44
CA TRP A 156 2.07 7.45 -36.93
C TRP A 156 3.56 7.63 -37.21
N SER A 157 4.37 6.72 -36.66
CA SER A 157 5.78 6.58 -37.01
C SER A 157 6.00 5.34 -37.89
N TRP A 158 7.09 5.35 -38.66
CA TRP A 158 7.58 4.17 -39.39
C TRP A 158 7.65 2.92 -38.50
N ASN A 159 8.22 3.08 -37.30
CA ASN A 159 8.38 2.01 -36.32
C ASN A 159 7.03 1.46 -35.84
N SER A 160 5.99 2.30 -35.72
CA SER A 160 4.64 1.85 -35.35
C SER A 160 4.06 0.88 -36.38
N ILE A 161 4.32 1.11 -37.67
CA ILE A 161 3.83 0.30 -38.79
C ILE A 161 4.68 -0.96 -38.97
N ASP A 162 6.01 -0.83 -38.88
CA ASP A 162 6.94 -1.96 -38.90
C ASP A 162 6.64 -2.98 -37.78
N ASN A 163 6.32 -2.52 -36.57
CA ASN A 163 5.90 -3.39 -35.46
C ASN A 163 4.57 -4.15 -35.73
N ILE A 164 3.66 -3.59 -36.52
CA ILE A 164 2.43 -4.30 -36.95
C ILE A 164 2.81 -5.38 -37.97
N ILE A 165 3.62 -5.04 -38.97
CA ILE A 165 4.02 -5.96 -40.04
C ILE A 165 4.89 -7.11 -39.50
N LYS A 166 5.79 -6.83 -38.55
CA LYS A 166 6.55 -7.86 -37.82
C LYS A 166 5.65 -8.88 -37.14
N ARG A 167 4.54 -8.47 -36.52
CA ARG A 167 3.57 -9.39 -35.90
C ARG A 167 2.85 -10.29 -36.91
N ILE A 168 2.61 -9.79 -38.12
CA ILE A 168 2.06 -10.58 -39.24
C ILE A 168 3.12 -11.58 -39.73
N LYS A 169 4.35 -11.12 -39.99
CA LYS A 169 5.48 -11.99 -40.41
C LYS A 169 5.79 -13.09 -39.40
N ASN A 170 5.69 -12.79 -38.10
CA ASN A 170 5.91 -13.74 -37.01
C ASN A 170 4.72 -14.70 -36.78
N GLY A 171 3.63 -14.61 -37.55
CA GLY A 171 2.48 -15.50 -37.44
C GLY A 171 1.51 -15.23 -36.27
N HIS A 172 1.70 -14.17 -35.50
CA HIS A 172 0.77 -13.76 -34.43
C HIS A 172 -0.55 -13.18 -34.95
N LEU A 173 -0.56 -12.74 -36.22
CA LEU A 173 -1.73 -12.25 -36.94
C LEU A 173 -1.92 -13.13 -38.17
N VAL A 174 -2.86 -14.06 -38.10
CA VAL A 174 -3.20 -14.97 -39.21
C VAL A 174 -4.34 -14.37 -40.01
N GLN A 175 -4.26 -14.45 -41.34
CA GLN A 175 -5.33 -14.04 -42.23
C GLN A 175 -6.38 -15.17 -42.33
N SER A 176 -7.63 -14.85 -42.00
CA SER A 176 -8.80 -15.71 -42.12
C SER A 176 -9.77 -15.03 -43.09
N GLY A 177 -9.68 -15.38 -44.38
CA GLY A 177 -10.39 -14.69 -45.46
C GLY A 177 -9.99 -13.21 -45.59
N ASP A 178 -10.98 -12.31 -45.60
CA ASP A 178 -10.77 -10.85 -45.60
C ASP A 178 -10.42 -10.27 -44.20
N GLN A 179 -10.35 -11.12 -43.18
CA GLN A 179 -10.18 -10.71 -41.79
C GLN A 179 -8.84 -11.22 -41.21
N TYR A 180 -8.42 -10.59 -40.11
CA TYR A 180 -7.25 -11.01 -39.34
C TYR A 180 -7.67 -11.43 -37.94
N GLU A 181 -7.02 -12.50 -37.46
CA GLU A 181 -7.30 -13.12 -36.17
C GLU A 181 -5.97 -13.35 -35.42
N LEU A 182 -6.04 -13.35 -34.08
CA LEU A 182 -4.90 -13.66 -33.24
C LEU A 182 -4.76 -15.16 -33.05
N ARG A 183 -3.53 -15.64 -33.09
CA ARG A 183 -3.12 -17.03 -32.84
C ARG A 183 -2.17 -17.11 -31.66
#